data_AF-A0A2Z4GB16-F1
#
_entry.id   AF-A0A2Z4GB16-F1
#
_cell.length_a   1.000
_cell.length_b   1.000
_cell.length_c   1.000
_cell.angle_alpha   90.00
_cell.angle_beta   90.00
_cell.angle_gamma   90.00
#
_symmetry.space_group_name_H-M   'P 1'
#
loop_
_entity.id
_entity.type
_entity.pdbx_description
1 polymer ?
#
loop_
_entity_poly.entity_id
_entity_poly.type
_entity_poly.pdbx_seq_one_letter_code
_entity_poly.pdbx_strand_id
1 'polypeptide(L)'
;MKILKRIMSYMLLSCQKATQLIEKRKIHNLSWQEKILLDSHLGMCKACKGYEKQSETIDQLFEHHHQSTDDSAELSDKEKDELIKFLQNNN
;
A
#
# COMPACT_ATOMS: atom_id res chain seq x y z
N MET A 1 38.63 -0.54 1.29
CA MET A 1 37.30 -0.40 0.63
C MET A 1 36.61 -1.74 0.27
N LYS A 2 36.85 -2.85 0.99
CA LYS A 2 36.15 -4.14 0.75
C LYS A 2 34.86 -4.29 1.60
N ILE A 3 34.76 -3.52 2.68
CA ILE A 3 33.64 -3.57 3.64
C ILE A 3 32.37 -2.95 3.02
N LEU A 4 32.48 -1.82 2.30
CA LEU A 4 31.34 -1.16 1.64
C LEU A 4 30.67 -2.02 0.54
N LYS A 5 31.48 -2.80 -0.20
CA LYS A 5 30.96 -3.76 -1.20
C LYS A 5 30.19 -4.92 -0.55
N ARG A 6 30.53 -5.29 0.70
CA ARG A 6 29.78 -6.23 1.53
C ARG A 6 28.45 -5.63 1.97
N ILE A 7 28.41 -4.34 2.32
CA ILE A 7 27.16 -3.62 2.68
C ILE A 7 26.12 -3.64 1.54
N MET A 8 26.56 -3.62 0.27
CA MET A 8 25.69 -3.78 -0.91
C MET A 8 25.04 -5.17 -1.04
N SER A 9 25.63 -6.24 -0.49
CA SER A 9 24.96 -7.55 -0.37
C SER A 9 24.11 -7.67 0.91
N TYR A 10 24.35 -6.79 1.91
CA TYR A 10 23.56 -6.68 3.14
C TYR A 10 22.26 -5.86 2.96
N MET A 11 22.00 -5.29 1.77
CA MET A 11 20.65 -4.87 1.37
C MET A 11 19.85 -6.09 0.92
N LEU A 12 19.33 -6.89 1.87
CA LEU A 12 18.39 -7.98 1.56
C LEU A 12 17.06 -7.47 0.95
N LEU A 13 16.82 -6.16 1.02
CA LEU A 13 15.66 -5.48 0.46
C LEU A 13 16.11 -4.11 -0.09
N SER A 14 15.83 -3.81 -1.35
CA SER A 14 16.01 -2.46 -1.89
C SER A 14 14.97 -1.50 -1.30
N CYS A 15 15.23 -0.19 -1.27
CA CYS A 15 14.22 0.79 -0.84
C CYS A 15 12.91 0.65 -1.64
N GLN A 16 13.00 0.36 -2.94
CA GLN A 16 11.84 0.09 -3.79
C GLN A 16 11.04 -1.13 -3.30
N LYS A 17 11.73 -2.22 -2.93
CA LYS A 17 11.06 -3.41 -2.40
C LYS A 17 10.51 -3.15 -0.99
N ALA A 18 11.19 -2.33 -0.19
CA ALA A 18 10.70 -1.89 1.12
C ALA A 18 9.39 -1.11 0.99
N THR A 19 9.33 -0.09 0.13
CA THR A 19 8.09 0.67 -0.11
C THR A 19 6.97 -0.23 -0.65
N GLN A 20 7.29 -1.18 -1.53
CA GLN A 20 6.32 -2.19 -1.97
C GLN A 20 5.76 -3.02 -0.81
N LEU A 21 6.61 -3.50 0.11
CA LEU A 21 6.14 -4.28 1.26
C LEU A 21 5.38 -3.43 2.28
N ILE A 22 5.73 -2.14 2.43
CA ILE A 22 4.96 -1.18 3.25
C ILE A 22 3.53 -1.05 2.71
N GLU A 23 3.35 -0.89 1.41
CA GLU A 23 1.98 -0.81 0.85
C GLU A 23 1.28 -2.18 0.86
N LYS A 24 2.01 -3.25 0.54
CA LYS A 24 1.45 -4.60 0.56
C LYS A 24 0.84 -4.93 1.92
N ARG A 25 1.52 -4.59 3.03
CA ARG A 25 1.04 -4.92 4.39
C ARG A 25 -0.29 -4.25 4.76
N LYS A 26 -0.67 -3.16 4.09
CA LYS A 26 -1.92 -2.43 4.32
C LYS A 26 -3.12 -3.10 3.66
N ILE A 27 -2.89 -3.78 2.53
CA ILE A 27 -3.94 -4.44 1.74
C ILE A 27 -3.98 -5.95 2.05
N HIS A 28 -2.81 -6.54 2.30
CA HIS A 28 -2.64 -7.98 2.50
C HIS A 28 -1.61 -8.29 3.59
N ASN A 29 -1.72 -9.46 4.21
CA ASN A 29 -0.71 -9.90 5.16
C ASN A 29 0.64 -10.17 4.47
N LEU A 30 1.72 -9.71 5.10
CA LEU A 30 3.08 -10.09 4.71
C LEU A 30 3.38 -11.52 5.15
N SER A 31 4.22 -12.22 4.40
CA SER A 31 4.83 -13.45 4.90
C SER A 31 5.76 -13.15 6.07
N TRP A 32 6.03 -14.16 6.90
CA TRP A 32 6.96 -14.03 8.03
C TRP A 32 8.34 -13.54 7.60
N GLN A 33 8.83 -14.02 6.46
CA GLN A 33 10.12 -13.59 5.90
C GLN A 33 10.07 -12.13 5.44
N GLU A 34 9.01 -11.73 4.73
CA GLU A 34 8.81 -10.35 4.28
C GLU A 34 8.75 -9.37 5.46
N LYS A 35 8.09 -9.76 6.55
CA LYS A 35 7.99 -8.95 7.76
C LYS A 35 9.35 -8.73 8.41
N ILE A 36 10.12 -9.79 8.66
CA ILE A 36 11.46 -9.68 9.27
C ILE A 36 12.39 -8.82 8.40
N LEU A 37 12.35 -9.01 7.08
CA LEU A 37 13.16 -8.22 6.15
C LEU A 37 12.77 -6.74 6.17
N LEU A 38 11.47 -6.45 6.11
CA LEU A 38 10.98 -5.07 6.14
C LEU A 38 11.32 -4.37 7.46
N ASP A 39 11.09 -5.02 8.60
CA ASP A 39 11.37 -4.46 9.93
C ASP A 39 12.86 -4.14 10.09
N SER A 40 13.73 -5.04 9.60
CA SER A 40 15.18 -4.79 9.59
C SER A 40 15.56 -3.56 8.73
N HIS A 41 14.92 -3.40 7.57
CA HIS A 41 15.17 -2.28 6.65
C HIS A 41 14.68 -0.95 7.24
N LEU A 42 13.50 -0.92 7.86
CA LEU A 42 12.94 0.27 8.52
C LEU A 42 13.76 0.70 9.74
N GLY A 43 14.42 -0.24 10.42
CA GLY A 43 15.36 0.06 11.51
C GLY A 43 16.61 0.81 11.07
N MET A 44 17.07 0.62 9.82
CA MET A 44 18.32 1.22 9.30
C MET A 44 18.09 2.38 8.32
N CYS A 45 16.97 2.39 7.60
CA CYS A 45 16.69 3.35 6.54
C CYS A 45 15.67 4.39 7.01
N LYS A 46 16.17 5.56 7.43
CA LYS A 46 15.33 6.69 7.85
C LYS A 46 14.35 7.16 6.76
N ALA A 47 14.75 7.08 5.49
CA ALA A 47 13.90 7.48 4.37
C ALA A 47 12.67 6.56 4.23
N CYS A 48 12.86 5.23 4.30
CA CYS A 48 11.74 4.28 4.25
C CYS A 48 10.84 4.36 5.48
N LYS A 49 11.41 4.63 6.67
CA LYS A 49 10.62 4.91 7.88
C LYS A 49 9.82 6.22 7.77
N GLY A 50 10.39 7.24 7.15
CA GLY A 50 9.70 8.49 6.83
C GLY A 50 8.55 8.26 5.84
N TYR A 51 8.82 7.50 4.77
CA TYR A 51 7.81 7.09 3.79
C TYR A 51 6.66 6.33 4.43
N GLU A 52 6.94 5.36 5.31
CA GLU A 52 5.91 4.59 6.03
C GLU A 52 4.91 5.52 6.74
N LYS A 53 5.41 6.50 7.49
CA LYS A 53 4.59 7.48 8.20
C LYS A 53 3.81 8.39 7.24
N GLN A 54 4.45 8.85 6.16
CA GLN A 54 3.79 9.68 5.15
C GLN A 54 2.65 8.93 4.47
N SER A 55 2.89 7.68 4.10
CA SER A 55 1.93 6.83 3.44
C SER A 55 0.71 6.55 4.34
N GLU A 56 0.94 6.29 5.63
CA GLU A 56 -0.15 6.16 6.62
C GLU A 56 -0.94 7.48 6.80
N THR A 57 -0.26 8.64 6.77
CA THR A 57 -0.94 9.95 6.85
C THR A 57 -1.85 10.18 5.65
N ILE A 58 -1.42 9.77 4.45
CA ILE A 58 -2.22 9.89 3.23
C ILE A 58 -3.47 9.03 3.32
N ASP A 59 -3.35 7.78 3.79
CA ASP A 59 -4.51 6.88 3.94
C ASP A 59 -5.52 7.45 4.94
N GLN A 60 -5.06 7.95 6.08
CA GLN A 60 -5.92 8.57 7.09
C GLN A 60 -6.67 9.80 6.55
N LEU A 61 -6.01 10.59 5.70
CA LEU A 61 -6.64 11.73 5.04
C LEU A 61 -7.76 11.26 4.11
N PHE A 62 -7.52 10.21 3.31
CA PHE A 62 -8.54 9.65 2.42
C PHE A 62 -9.70 9.00 3.18
N GLU A 63 -9.43 8.25 4.24
CA GLU A 63 -10.48 7.66 5.09
C GLU A 63 -11.38 8.74 5.71
N HIS A 64 -10.79 9.84 6.20
CA HIS A 64 -11.56 10.94 6.77
C HIS A 64 -12.44 11.66 5.73
N HIS A 65 -11.95 11.80 4.49
CA HIS A 65 -12.74 12.36 3.40
C HIS A 65 -13.85 11.42 2.92
N HIS A 66 -13.65 10.10 2.98
CA HIS A 66 -14.68 9.12 2.63
C HIS A 66 -15.76 8.93 3.69
N GLN A 67 -15.46 9.12 4.98
CA GLN A 67 -16.48 9.12 6.04
C GLN A 67 -17.51 10.26 5.93
N SER A 68 -17.30 11.22 5.03
CA SER A 68 -18.24 12.30 4.74
C SER A 68 -19.29 11.92 3.69
N THR A 69 -19.16 10.77 3.03
CA THR A 69 -20.22 10.20 2.19
C THR A 69 -20.97 9.16 3.02
N ASP A 70 -22.22 9.48 3.33
CA ASP A 70 -23.16 8.59 4.00
C ASP A 70 -23.06 7.16 3.44
N ASP A 71 -22.84 6.16 4.30
CA ASP A 71 -22.85 4.73 3.94
C ASP A 71 -24.21 4.30 3.35
N SER A 72 -25.22 5.18 3.37
CA SER A 72 -26.49 5.07 2.66
C SER A 72 -26.44 5.43 1.18
N ALA A 73 -25.27 5.80 0.63
CA ALA A 73 -25.08 6.14 -0.78
C ALA A 73 -25.35 4.92 -1.68
N GLU A 74 -26.63 4.68 -1.94
CA GLU A 74 -27.12 3.63 -2.82
C GLU A 74 -27.25 4.19 -4.23
N LEU A 75 -26.73 3.46 -5.22
CA LEU A 75 -27.00 3.75 -6.62
C LEU A 75 -28.51 3.75 -6.84
N SER A 76 -29.04 4.76 -7.53
CA SER A 76 -30.44 4.75 -7.95
C SER A 76 -30.72 3.55 -8.85
N ASP A 77 -31.98 3.10 -8.86
CA ASP A 77 -32.40 1.99 -9.74
C ASP A 77 -32.05 2.25 -11.21
N LYS A 78 -32.10 3.52 -11.63
CA LYS A 78 -31.72 3.94 -12.98
C LYS A 78 -30.23 3.73 -13.27
N GLU A 79 -29.35 4.09 -12.33
CA GLU A 79 -27.90 3.88 -12.48
C GLU A 79 -27.55 2.39 -12.50
N LYS A 80 -28.23 1.58 -11.67
CA LYS A 80 -28.10 0.12 -11.68
C LYS A 80 -28.52 -0.48 -13.03
N ASP A 81 -29.65 -0.04 -13.58
CA ASP A 81 -30.16 -0.50 -14.87
C ASP A 81 -29.24 -0.12 -16.05
N GLU A 82 -28.66 1.08 -16.02
CA GLU A 82 -27.70 1.53 -17.04
C GLU A 82 -26.39 0.70 -16.99
N LEU A 83 -25.90 0.38 -15.79
CA LEU A 83 -24.76 -0.52 -15.59
C LEU A 83 -25.02 -1.93 -16.13
N ILE A 84 -26.21 -2.50 -15.84
CA ILE A 84 -26.59 -3.83 -16.32
C ILE A 84 -26.63 -3.86 -17.85
N LYS A 85 -27.24 -2.86 -18.49
CA LYS A 85 -27.30 -2.75 -19.95
C LYS A 85 -25.91 -2.63 -20.57
N PHE A 86 -25.02 -1.85 -19.94
CA PHE A 86 -23.64 -1.72 -20.41
C PHE A 86 -22.90 -3.08 -20.41
N LEU A 87 -23.04 -3.86 -19.33
CA LEU A 87 -22.41 -5.17 -19.21
C LEU A 87 -22.99 -6.19 -20.21
N GLN A 88 -24.29 -6.13 -20.49
CA GLN A 88 -24.96 -7.02 -21.44
C GLN A 88 -24.59 -6.71 -22.91
N ASN A 89 -24.29 -5.45 -23.24
CA ASN A 89 -23.93 -5.05 -24.60
C ASN A 89 -22.44 -5.26 -24.95
N ASN A 90 -21.59 -5.56 -23.96
CA ASN A 90 -20.14 -5.76 -24.14
C ASN A 90 -19.71 -7.23 -23.95
N ASN A 91 -20.64 -8.17 -24.10
CA ASN A 91 -20.45 -9.62 -24.05
C ASN A 91 -21.06 -10.25 -25.31
#